data_AF-W0ZB37-F1
#
_entry.id   AF-W0ZB37-F1
#
_cell.length_a   1.000
_cell.length_b   1.000
_cell.length_c   1.000
_cell.angle_alpha   90.00
_cell.angle_beta   90.00
_cell.angle_gamma   90.00
#
_symmetry.space_group_name_H-M   'P 1'
#
loop_
_entity.id
_entity.type
_entity.pdbx_description
1 polymer ?
#
loop_
_entity_poly.entity_id
_entity_poly.type
_entity_poly.pdbx_seq_one_letter_code
_entity_poly.pdbx_strand_id
1 'polypeptide(L)'
;MNETKHMSERDQRILERYAEGATLDAIGREEGITRERVRQIAQQLGGPGAQTARAARQAVKEASATQARESFLEAFGPLASDLAHQGFTRPATIARIKNLFPAINTDLAEDALKMSSIVFDQDNSADTFSNIALEAGVWYLLGAELRLKPDHAWAAANLPQELLDELGSHLVEASVTADELATILGIIGAAQRTALEDPTLTITGSRYNELRAELLEAMGLKSAKGAKPWPPTRQTIMKRYEGWNDALESMGLALATKGRQKGLLIFSEEGYAQAIVDFISAASVSSIEPTFASYGQWVKSESVLGIRRPSPAAIRNYYGGWLTALRKAPRLVPTFALESPADTPNTLAENETRTTCQTA
;
A
#
# COMPACT_ATOMS: atom_id res chain seq x y z
N MET A 1 40.64 12.24 51.54
CA MET A 1 41.71 12.85 50.72
C MET A 1 41.51 12.31 49.32
N ASN A 2 40.81 13.05 48.45
CA ASN A 2 40.52 12.60 47.09
C ASN A 2 41.79 12.81 46.25
N GLU A 3 42.45 11.71 45.92
CA GLU A 3 43.52 11.69 44.91
C GLU A 3 42.95 12.17 43.58
N THR A 4 43.33 13.37 43.19
CA THR A 4 43.12 13.89 41.84
C THR A 4 43.94 13.01 40.89
N LYS A 5 43.31 11.96 40.36
CA LYS A 5 43.91 11.09 39.34
C LYS A 5 44.40 11.98 38.20
N HIS A 6 45.72 12.02 38.03
CA HIS A 6 46.36 12.83 37.00
C HIS A 6 45.94 12.28 35.64
N MET A 7 45.01 12.97 34.99
CA MET A 7 44.57 12.64 33.63
C MET A 7 45.74 12.92 32.69
N SER A 8 46.27 11.87 32.05
CA SER A 8 47.27 12.04 31.01
C SER A 8 46.59 12.62 29.75
N GLU A 9 47.28 13.47 28.99
CA GLU A 9 46.82 13.93 27.66
C GLU A 9 46.41 12.76 26.75
N ARG A 10 47.08 11.61 26.93
CA ARG A 10 46.76 10.38 26.22
C ARG A 10 45.40 9.81 26.63
N ASP A 11 45.09 9.80 27.93
CA ASP A 11 43.82 9.28 28.44
C ASP A 11 42.65 10.17 27.99
N GLN A 12 42.88 11.48 27.89
CA GLN A 12 41.91 12.43 27.36
C GLN A 12 41.62 12.16 25.87
N ARG A 13 42.65 11.97 25.03
CA ARG A 13 42.48 11.59 23.61
C ARG A 13 41.71 10.28 23.43
N ILE A 14 41.97 9.29 24.30
CA ILE A 14 41.25 8.00 24.30
C ILE A 14 39.75 8.21 24.55
N LEU A 15 39.39 9.06 25.52
CA LEU A 15 37.99 9.36 25.85
C LEU A 15 37.28 10.13 24.74
N GLU A 16 37.93 11.14 24.16
CA GLU A 16 37.41 11.94 23.05
C GLU A 16 37.09 11.04 21.84
N ARG A 17 38.05 10.23 21.40
CA ARG A 17 37.88 9.26 20.30
C ARG A 17 36.74 8.27 20.56
N TYR A 18 36.64 7.79 21.81
CA TYR A 18 35.60 6.85 22.17
C TYR A 18 34.21 7.52 22.19
N ALA A 19 34.12 8.78 22.60
CA ALA A 19 32.92 9.60 22.53
C ALA A 19 32.49 9.89 21.09
N GLU A 20 33.45 10.07 20.18
CA GLU A 20 33.24 10.19 18.72
C GLU A 20 32.81 8.87 18.06
N GLY A 21 32.76 7.76 18.81
CA GLY A 21 32.29 6.46 18.36
C GLY A 21 33.38 5.48 17.93
N ALA A 22 34.67 5.84 18.00
CA ALA A 22 35.75 4.91 17.66
C ALA A 22 35.65 3.61 18.51
N THR A 23 36.00 2.47 17.91
CA THR A 23 35.96 1.19 18.63
C THR A 23 37.14 1.11 19.59
N LEU A 24 36.97 0.42 20.73
CA LEU A 24 38.05 0.18 21.69
C LEU A 24 39.28 -0.49 21.03
N ASP A 25 39.05 -1.28 19.99
CA ASP A 25 40.09 -1.96 19.23
C ASP A 25 40.84 -1.01 18.28
N ALA A 26 40.13 -0.09 17.61
CA ALA A 26 40.73 0.94 16.77
C ALA A 26 41.58 1.91 17.60
N ILE A 27 41.05 2.38 18.73
CA ILE A 27 41.78 3.25 19.67
C ILE A 27 43.01 2.54 20.21
N GLY A 28 42.88 1.25 20.56
CA GLY A 28 44.00 0.46 21.06
C GLY A 28 45.14 0.33 20.06
N ARG A 29 44.82 0.05 18.78
CA ARG A 29 45.82 -0.05 17.71
C ARG A 29 46.56 1.25 17.46
N GLU A 30 45.87 2.37 17.48
CA GLU A 30 46.45 3.68 17.20
C GLU A 30 47.32 4.20 18.34
N GLU A 31 46.86 4.01 19.58
CA GLU A 31 47.59 4.44 20.76
C GLU A 31 48.68 3.42 21.18
N GLY A 32 48.73 2.24 20.56
CA GLY A 32 49.70 1.18 20.91
C GLY A 32 49.43 0.52 22.26
N ILE A 33 48.16 0.37 22.66
CA ILE A 33 47.72 -0.34 23.87
C ILE A 33 46.66 -1.38 23.57
N THR A 34 46.50 -2.34 24.47
CA THR A 34 45.48 -3.38 24.32
C THR A 34 44.08 -2.82 24.46
N ARG A 35 43.12 -3.42 23.75
CA ARG A 35 41.67 -3.12 23.88
C ARG A 35 41.20 -3.09 25.34
N GLU A 36 41.69 -4.03 26.15
CA GLU A 36 41.32 -4.12 27.56
C GLU A 36 41.85 -2.93 28.37
N ARG A 37 43.04 -2.40 28.01
CA ARG A 37 43.57 -1.20 28.64
C ARG A 37 42.73 0.03 28.30
N VAL A 38 42.28 0.18 27.05
CA VAL A 38 41.37 1.25 26.63
C VAL A 38 40.05 1.19 27.41
N ARG A 39 39.49 -0.02 27.59
CA ARG A 39 38.27 -0.23 28.39
C ARG A 39 38.45 0.19 29.85
N GLN A 40 39.57 -0.19 30.47
CA GLN A 40 39.88 0.18 31.86
C GLN A 40 40.00 1.70 32.03
N ILE A 41 40.66 2.38 31.10
CA ILE A 41 40.80 3.85 31.10
C ILE A 41 39.42 4.51 30.99
N ALA A 42 38.60 4.07 30.03
CA ALA A 42 37.25 4.59 29.84
C ALA A 42 36.36 4.38 31.09
N GLN A 43 36.48 3.23 31.76
CA GLN A 43 35.72 2.92 32.97
C GLN A 43 36.21 3.71 34.20
N GLN A 44 37.53 3.93 34.31
CA GLN A 44 38.11 4.66 35.44
C GLN A 44 37.87 6.17 35.39
N LEU A 45 37.70 6.74 34.19
CA LEU A 45 37.54 8.18 33.97
C LEU A 45 36.09 8.59 33.67
N GLY A 46 35.13 7.66 33.77
CA GLY A 46 33.70 7.97 33.57
C GLY A 46 33.30 8.23 32.11
N GLY A 47 33.97 7.59 31.17
CA GLY A 47 33.70 7.74 29.73
C GLY A 47 32.29 7.26 29.32
N PRO A 48 31.81 7.68 28.13
CA PRO A 48 30.48 7.35 27.63
C PRO A 48 30.20 5.85 27.63
N GLY A 49 28.99 5.44 28.03
CA GLY A 49 28.59 4.04 28.01
C GLY A 49 28.65 3.42 26.61
N ALA A 50 28.72 2.08 26.52
CA ALA A 50 28.77 1.38 25.24
C ALA A 50 27.60 1.71 24.30
N GLN A 51 26.46 2.12 24.84
CA GLN A 51 25.27 2.53 24.09
C GLN A 51 25.44 3.90 23.43
N THR A 52 26.00 4.89 24.13
CA THR A 52 26.23 6.23 23.57
C THR A 52 27.33 6.20 22.50
N ALA A 53 28.39 5.43 22.71
CA ALA A 53 29.42 5.23 21.68
C ALA A 53 28.87 4.50 20.42
N ARG A 54 27.90 3.59 20.58
CA ARG A 54 27.19 2.97 19.44
C ARG A 54 26.29 3.96 18.71
N ALA A 55 25.55 4.78 19.45
CA ALA A 55 24.70 5.82 18.87
C ALA A 55 25.52 6.86 18.09
N ALA A 56 26.65 7.29 18.64
CA ALA A 56 27.59 8.19 17.96
C ALA A 56 28.10 7.58 16.64
N ARG A 57 28.51 6.30 16.64
CA ARG A 57 28.88 5.61 15.39
C ARG A 57 27.78 5.59 14.36
N GLN A 58 26.56 5.32 14.80
CA GLN A 58 25.42 5.23 13.91
C GLN A 58 25.10 6.60 13.31
N ALA A 59 25.15 7.67 14.12
CA ALA A 59 25.01 9.04 13.65
C ALA A 59 26.10 9.43 12.63
N VAL A 60 27.37 9.07 12.86
CA VAL A 60 28.47 9.32 11.90
C VAL A 60 28.25 8.53 10.59
N LYS A 61 27.79 7.29 10.67
CA LYS A 61 27.48 6.47 9.49
C LYS A 61 26.28 7.05 8.71
N GLU A 62 25.24 7.49 9.41
CA GLU A 62 24.06 8.10 8.81
C GLU A 62 24.39 9.47 8.18
N ALA A 63 25.25 10.27 8.83
CA ALA A 63 25.73 11.54 8.31
C ALA A 63 26.55 11.33 7.02
N SER A 64 27.50 10.40 7.03
CA SER A 64 28.30 10.07 5.81
C SER A 64 27.43 9.51 4.68
N ALA A 65 26.44 8.66 4.99
CA ALA A 65 25.48 8.18 3.99
C ALA A 65 24.60 9.31 3.45
N THR A 66 24.22 10.28 4.28
CA THR A 66 23.46 11.47 3.85
C THR A 66 24.29 12.34 2.94
N GLN A 67 25.53 12.64 3.32
CA GLN A 67 26.47 13.39 2.50
C GLN A 67 26.72 12.71 1.14
N ALA A 68 26.91 11.38 1.12
CA ALA A 68 27.11 10.64 -0.13
C ALA A 68 25.89 10.73 -1.07
N ARG A 69 24.67 10.72 -0.52
CA ARG A 69 23.43 10.88 -1.29
C ARG A 69 23.27 12.31 -1.82
N GLU A 70 23.58 13.31 -0.99
CA GLU A 70 23.56 14.72 -1.40
C GLU A 70 24.56 14.97 -2.53
N SER A 71 25.79 14.48 -2.41
CA SER A 71 26.79 14.58 -3.49
C SER A 71 26.35 13.88 -4.77
N PHE A 72 25.65 12.75 -4.67
CA PHE A 72 25.07 12.09 -5.84
C PHE A 72 23.97 12.94 -6.49
N LEU A 73 23.04 13.49 -5.71
CA LEU A 73 21.95 14.33 -6.22
C LEU A 73 22.46 15.66 -6.78
N GLU A 74 23.52 16.22 -6.21
CA GLU A 74 24.18 17.41 -6.76
C GLU A 74 24.78 17.13 -8.14
N ALA A 75 25.45 15.99 -8.30
CA ALA A 75 26.10 15.62 -9.56
C ALA A 75 25.11 15.12 -10.64
N PHE A 76 24.11 14.33 -10.26
CA PHE A 76 23.25 13.59 -11.21
C PHE A 76 21.77 13.91 -11.09
N GLY A 77 21.33 14.70 -10.09
CA GLY A 77 19.94 15.08 -9.89
C GLY A 77 19.33 15.81 -11.09
N PRO A 78 19.99 16.81 -11.70
CA PRO A 78 19.48 17.46 -12.92
C PRO A 78 19.28 16.47 -14.07
N LEU A 79 20.25 15.61 -14.33
CA LEU A 79 20.16 14.58 -15.38
C LEU A 79 19.03 13.57 -15.08
N ALA A 80 18.90 13.13 -13.84
CA ALA A 80 17.84 12.23 -13.43
C ALA A 80 16.45 12.87 -13.56
N SER A 81 16.33 14.16 -13.28
CA SER A 81 15.12 14.95 -13.48
C SER A 81 14.76 15.08 -14.97
N ASP A 82 15.74 15.37 -15.83
CA ASP A 82 15.53 15.45 -17.28
C ASP A 82 15.09 14.10 -17.87
N LEU A 83 15.68 13.00 -17.40
CA LEU A 83 15.28 11.66 -17.80
C LEU A 83 13.89 11.31 -17.29
N ALA A 84 13.53 11.70 -16.06
CA ALA A 84 12.19 11.54 -15.54
C ALA A 84 11.14 12.31 -16.39
N HIS A 85 11.43 13.55 -16.78
CA HIS A 85 10.57 14.32 -17.70
C HIS A 85 10.45 13.71 -19.10
N GLN A 86 11.44 12.92 -19.52
CA GLN A 86 11.42 12.14 -20.76
C GLN A 86 10.71 10.78 -20.62
N GLY A 87 10.10 10.50 -19.46
CA GLY A 87 9.37 9.26 -19.21
C GLY A 87 10.25 8.05 -18.87
N PHE A 88 11.50 8.27 -18.46
CA PHE A 88 12.34 7.16 -17.99
C PHE A 88 11.91 6.71 -16.59
N THR A 89 11.91 5.40 -16.39
CA THR A 89 11.74 4.79 -15.07
C THR A 89 12.98 5.01 -14.21
N ARG A 90 12.86 4.90 -12.88
CA ARG A 90 14.02 5.00 -11.97
C ARG A 90 15.09 3.94 -12.29
N PRO A 91 14.74 2.64 -12.47
CA PRO A 91 15.73 1.63 -12.85
C PRO A 91 16.43 1.94 -14.19
N ALA A 92 15.68 2.38 -15.20
CA ALA A 92 16.26 2.75 -16.50
C ALA A 92 17.19 3.96 -16.39
N THR A 93 16.84 4.93 -15.55
CA THR A 93 17.68 6.10 -15.25
C THR A 93 19.00 5.69 -14.59
N ILE A 94 18.95 4.84 -13.55
CA ILE A 94 20.16 4.34 -12.87
C ILE A 94 21.03 3.52 -13.82
N ALA A 95 20.44 2.63 -14.62
CA ALA A 95 21.18 1.85 -15.60
C ALA A 95 21.88 2.75 -16.62
N ARG A 96 21.20 3.79 -17.11
CA ARG A 96 21.77 4.75 -18.06
C ARG A 96 22.92 5.56 -17.44
N ILE A 97 22.72 6.05 -16.22
CA ILE A 97 23.75 6.76 -15.46
C ILE A 97 24.96 5.84 -15.21
N LYS A 98 24.75 4.59 -14.80
CA LYS A 98 25.80 3.59 -14.57
C LYS A 98 26.60 3.28 -15.84
N ASN A 99 25.92 3.17 -16.99
CA ASN A 99 26.57 2.89 -18.26
C ASN A 99 27.45 4.05 -18.73
N LEU A 100 27.04 5.30 -18.49
CA LEU A 100 27.81 6.50 -18.85
C LEU A 100 28.87 6.86 -17.81
N PHE A 101 28.65 6.49 -16.55
CA PHE A 101 29.51 6.77 -15.40
C PHE A 101 29.75 5.49 -14.58
N PRO A 102 30.65 4.59 -15.05
CA PRO A 102 30.82 3.25 -14.46
C PRO A 102 31.27 3.24 -13.00
N ALA A 103 31.87 4.33 -12.50
CA ALA A 103 32.33 4.46 -11.12
C ALA A 103 31.19 4.60 -10.09
N ILE A 104 29.96 4.86 -10.53
CA ILE A 104 28.83 5.08 -9.63
C ILE A 104 28.42 3.79 -8.92
N ASN A 105 28.14 3.92 -7.62
CA ASN A 105 27.51 2.88 -6.84
C ASN A 105 25.99 2.89 -7.08
N THR A 106 25.46 1.79 -7.62
CA THR A 106 24.04 1.65 -7.98
C THR A 106 23.12 1.66 -6.76
N ASP A 107 23.56 1.11 -5.63
CA ASP A 107 22.77 1.06 -4.40
C ASP A 107 22.64 2.45 -3.79
N LEU A 108 23.75 3.22 -3.78
CA LEU A 108 23.73 4.63 -3.37
C LEU A 108 22.83 5.47 -4.29
N ALA A 109 22.88 5.23 -5.60
CA ALA A 109 22.05 5.92 -6.57
C ALA A 109 20.55 5.62 -6.37
N GLU A 110 20.19 4.36 -6.16
CA GLU A 110 18.81 3.95 -5.86
C GLU A 110 18.31 4.63 -4.57
N ASP A 111 19.10 4.57 -3.50
CA ASP A 111 18.73 5.19 -2.22
C ASP A 111 18.61 6.72 -2.33
N ALA A 112 19.52 7.38 -3.06
CA ALA A 112 19.48 8.82 -3.29
C ALA A 112 18.25 9.24 -4.10
N LEU A 113 17.97 8.57 -5.22
CA LEU A 113 16.81 8.89 -6.07
C LEU A 113 15.49 8.56 -5.38
N LYS A 114 15.44 7.49 -4.58
CA LYS A 114 14.23 7.10 -3.83
C LYS A 114 13.85 8.13 -2.75
N MET A 115 14.83 8.81 -2.16
CA MET A 115 14.60 9.86 -1.17
C MET A 115 14.51 11.27 -1.77
N SER A 116 14.77 11.41 -3.06
CA SER A 116 14.59 12.67 -3.79
C SER A 116 13.11 12.96 -4.07
N SER A 117 12.80 14.21 -4.42
CA SER A 117 11.47 14.62 -4.89
C SER A 117 11.22 14.33 -6.38
N ILE A 118 12.15 13.65 -7.07
CA ILE A 118 12.03 13.35 -8.50
C ILE A 118 10.99 12.23 -8.70
N VAL A 119 9.97 12.53 -9.51
CA VAL A 119 8.89 11.60 -9.85
C VAL A 119 9.26 10.90 -11.15
N PHE A 120 9.52 9.59 -11.06
CA PHE A 120 9.80 8.75 -12.23
C PHE A 120 8.54 8.02 -12.68
N ASP A 121 8.48 7.72 -13.98
CA ASP A 121 7.48 6.82 -14.51
C ASP A 121 7.60 5.43 -13.89
N GLN A 122 6.45 4.80 -13.69
CA GLN A 122 6.39 3.45 -13.14
C GLN A 122 6.85 2.46 -14.20
N ASP A 123 7.72 1.55 -13.78
CA ASP A 123 8.19 0.47 -14.63
C ASP A 123 7.08 -0.57 -14.83
N ASN A 124 6.30 -0.39 -15.89
CA ASN A 124 5.31 -1.36 -16.33
C ASN A 124 5.96 -2.58 -17.03
N SER A 125 7.29 -2.64 -17.17
CA SER A 125 7.99 -3.83 -17.70
C SER A 125 7.88 -5.06 -16.79
N ALA A 126 7.42 -4.88 -15.54
CA ALA A 126 7.08 -5.99 -14.65
C ALA A 126 5.80 -6.75 -15.09
N ASP A 127 4.97 -6.12 -15.92
CA ASP A 127 3.74 -6.72 -16.43
C ASP A 127 4.00 -7.36 -17.78
N THR A 128 4.13 -8.68 -17.74
CA THR A 128 4.41 -9.57 -18.88
C THR A 128 3.30 -9.54 -19.96
N PHE A 129 2.18 -8.89 -19.69
CA PHE A 129 1.02 -8.78 -20.58
C PHE A 129 0.51 -7.35 -20.60
N SER A 130 0.18 -6.82 -21.78
CA SER A 130 -0.54 -5.56 -21.92
C SER A 130 -1.96 -5.65 -21.34
N ASN A 131 -2.64 -4.50 -21.24
CA ASN A 131 -4.05 -4.47 -20.86
C ASN A 131 -4.95 -5.21 -21.86
N ILE A 132 -4.63 -5.10 -23.15
CA ILE A 132 -5.35 -5.78 -24.23
C ILE A 132 -5.18 -7.31 -24.13
N ALA A 133 -3.96 -7.79 -23.81
CA ALA A 133 -3.71 -9.21 -23.58
C ALA A 133 -4.33 -9.75 -22.27
N LEU A 134 -4.46 -8.89 -21.24
CA LEU A 134 -5.16 -9.20 -19.99
C LEU A 134 -6.67 -9.40 -20.24
N GLU A 135 -7.30 -8.46 -20.94
CA GLU A 135 -8.72 -8.49 -21.29
C GLU A 135 -9.05 -9.68 -22.20
N ALA A 136 -8.17 -9.99 -23.15
CA ALA A 136 -8.31 -11.16 -24.02
C ALA A 136 -8.37 -12.49 -23.24
N GLY A 137 -7.64 -12.58 -22.13
CA GLY A 137 -7.72 -13.73 -21.22
C GLY A 137 -9.11 -13.89 -20.61
N VAL A 138 -9.75 -12.78 -20.24
CA VAL A 138 -11.13 -12.77 -19.71
C VAL A 138 -12.12 -13.14 -20.81
N TRP A 139 -12.00 -12.55 -22.01
CA TRP A 139 -12.87 -12.86 -23.15
C TRP A 139 -12.80 -14.32 -23.57
N TYR A 140 -11.59 -14.88 -23.66
CA TYR A 140 -11.40 -16.28 -24.03
C TYR A 140 -12.05 -17.23 -23.02
N LEU A 141 -11.80 -17.03 -21.72
CA LEU A 141 -12.36 -17.88 -20.68
C LEU A 141 -13.87 -17.73 -20.55
N LEU A 142 -14.41 -16.52 -20.77
CA LEU A 142 -15.86 -16.30 -20.86
C LEU A 142 -16.46 -17.04 -22.06
N GLY A 143 -15.84 -16.97 -23.23
CA GLY A 143 -16.28 -17.71 -24.41
C GLY A 143 -16.21 -19.23 -24.22
N ALA A 144 -15.18 -19.72 -23.53
CA ALA A 144 -15.04 -21.13 -23.18
C ALA A 144 -16.13 -21.60 -22.20
N GLU A 145 -16.47 -20.80 -21.18
CA GLU A 145 -17.56 -21.08 -20.24
C GLU A 145 -18.91 -21.24 -20.96
N LEU A 146 -19.19 -20.32 -21.87
CA LEU A 146 -20.39 -20.32 -22.71
C LEU A 146 -20.34 -21.39 -23.81
N ARG A 147 -19.21 -22.09 -23.97
CA ARG A 147 -18.95 -23.08 -25.02
C ARG A 147 -19.22 -22.53 -26.42
N LEU A 148 -18.81 -21.28 -26.65
CA LEU A 148 -18.96 -20.63 -27.95
C LEU A 148 -18.08 -21.33 -28.98
N LYS A 149 -18.59 -21.38 -30.21
CA LYS A 149 -17.78 -21.79 -31.36
C LYS A 149 -16.95 -20.60 -31.82
N PRO A 150 -15.73 -20.81 -32.34
CA PRO A 150 -14.90 -19.74 -32.86
C PRO A 150 -15.61 -18.98 -34.00
N ASP A 151 -15.71 -17.65 -33.89
CA ASP A 151 -16.18 -16.77 -34.96
C ASP A 151 -14.99 -16.04 -35.59
N HIS A 152 -14.30 -16.73 -36.51
CA HIS A 152 -13.11 -16.19 -37.17
C HIS A 152 -13.42 -14.94 -38.01
N ALA A 153 -14.62 -14.85 -38.59
CA ALA A 153 -15.00 -13.72 -39.45
C ALA A 153 -15.20 -12.45 -38.62
N TRP A 154 -15.88 -12.57 -37.48
CA TRP A 154 -16.00 -11.45 -36.54
C TRP A 154 -14.63 -11.05 -35.99
N ALA A 155 -13.82 -12.05 -35.58
CA ALA A 155 -12.50 -11.81 -35.00
C ALA A 155 -11.58 -11.04 -35.96
N ALA A 156 -11.53 -11.46 -37.23
CA ALA A 156 -10.74 -10.79 -38.26
C ALA A 156 -11.17 -9.34 -38.53
N ALA A 157 -12.46 -9.02 -38.35
CA ALA A 157 -13.00 -7.69 -38.64
C ALA A 157 -12.92 -6.72 -37.45
N ASN A 158 -12.91 -7.21 -36.20
CA ASN A 158 -13.11 -6.36 -35.02
C ASN A 158 -12.00 -6.45 -33.97
N LEU A 159 -11.15 -7.48 -33.98
CA LEU A 159 -10.02 -7.53 -33.07
C LEU A 159 -8.93 -6.55 -33.52
N PRO A 160 -8.33 -5.77 -32.60
CA PRO A 160 -7.27 -4.85 -32.96
C PRO A 160 -6.01 -5.61 -33.37
N GLN A 161 -5.28 -5.09 -34.36
CA GLN A 161 -4.05 -5.72 -34.86
C GLN A 161 -3.00 -5.91 -33.75
N GLU A 162 -2.91 -4.97 -32.81
CA GLU A 162 -2.03 -5.05 -31.65
C GLU A 162 -2.28 -6.31 -30.80
N LEU A 163 -3.56 -6.68 -30.59
CA LEU A 163 -3.93 -7.91 -29.88
C LEU A 163 -3.44 -9.15 -30.64
N LEU A 164 -3.64 -9.18 -31.95
CA LEU A 164 -3.27 -10.32 -32.81
C LEU A 164 -1.76 -10.55 -32.77
N ASP A 165 -0.98 -9.47 -32.88
CA ASP A 165 0.48 -9.52 -32.90
C ASP A 165 1.04 -9.91 -31.53
N GLU A 166 0.52 -9.33 -30.44
CA GLU A 166 0.97 -9.60 -29.07
C GLU A 166 0.64 -11.05 -28.65
N LEU A 167 -0.63 -11.47 -28.75
CA LEU A 167 -1.01 -12.85 -28.39
C LEU A 167 -0.38 -13.88 -29.31
N GLY A 168 -0.27 -13.59 -30.61
CA GLY A 168 0.40 -14.48 -31.55
C GLY A 168 1.83 -14.73 -31.13
N SER A 169 2.58 -13.67 -30.83
CA SER A 169 3.98 -13.79 -30.38
C SER A 169 4.10 -14.56 -29.07
N HIS A 170 3.27 -14.25 -28.07
CA HIS A 170 3.33 -14.89 -26.75
C HIS A 170 2.90 -16.37 -26.76
N LEU A 171 1.86 -16.72 -27.52
CA LEU A 171 1.34 -18.09 -27.56
C LEU A 171 2.22 -19.01 -28.43
N VAL A 172 2.82 -18.49 -29.50
CA VAL A 172 3.83 -19.24 -30.27
C VAL A 172 5.05 -19.57 -29.42
N GLU A 173 5.53 -18.63 -28.59
CA GLU A 173 6.60 -18.88 -27.62
C GLU A 173 6.20 -19.97 -26.60
N ALA A 174 4.92 -20.04 -26.24
CA ALA A 174 4.34 -21.09 -25.41
C ALA A 174 4.03 -22.41 -26.15
N SER A 175 4.50 -22.58 -27.39
CA SER A 175 4.30 -23.78 -28.24
C SER A 175 2.84 -24.05 -28.66
N VAL A 176 2.00 -23.02 -28.71
CA VAL A 176 0.64 -23.12 -29.26
C VAL A 176 0.69 -23.13 -30.79
N THR A 177 -0.07 -24.01 -31.41
CA THR A 177 -0.13 -24.13 -32.87
C THR A 177 -0.93 -22.98 -33.51
N ALA A 178 -0.72 -22.75 -34.81
CA ALA A 178 -1.45 -21.71 -35.54
C ALA A 178 -2.98 -21.95 -35.53
N ASP A 179 -3.42 -23.22 -35.59
CA ASP A 179 -4.84 -23.58 -35.56
C ASP A 179 -5.47 -23.34 -34.17
N GLU A 180 -4.72 -23.63 -33.10
CA GLU A 180 -5.15 -23.32 -31.73
C GLU A 180 -5.21 -21.81 -31.48
N LEU A 181 -4.22 -21.05 -31.98
CA LEU A 181 -4.24 -19.59 -31.91
C LEU A 181 -5.46 -19.02 -32.64
N ALA A 182 -5.76 -19.49 -33.85
CA ALA A 182 -6.94 -19.08 -34.60
C ALA A 182 -8.24 -19.40 -33.85
N THR A 183 -8.29 -20.57 -33.21
CA THR A 183 -9.41 -21.01 -32.36
C THR A 183 -9.58 -20.07 -31.16
N ILE A 184 -8.50 -19.74 -30.45
CA ILE A 184 -8.50 -18.82 -29.31
C ILE A 184 -9.03 -17.44 -29.72
N LEU A 185 -8.47 -16.87 -30.79
CA LEU A 185 -8.88 -15.56 -31.31
C LEU A 185 -10.34 -15.57 -31.78
N GLY A 186 -10.79 -16.65 -32.43
CA GLY A 186 -12.18 -16.82 -32.83
C GLY A 186 -13.13 -16.92 -31.64
N ILE A 187 -12.74 -17.57 -30.53
CA ILE A 187 -13.55 -17.64 -29.30
C ILE A 187 -13.62 -16.27 -28.62
N ILE A 188 -12.50 -15.53 -28.57
CA ILE A 188 -12.49 -14.14 -28.06
C ILE A 188 -13.47 -13.28 -28.84
N GLY A 189 -13.41 -13.35 -30.17
CA GLY A 189 -14.31 -12.60 -31.04
C GLY A 189 -15.78 -12.99 -30.87
N ALA A 190 -16.06 -14.28 -30.77
CA ALA A 190 -17.41 -14.77 -30.48
C ALA A 190 -17.92 -14.25 -29.13
N ALA A 191 -17.08 -14.23 -28.09
CA ALA A 191 -17.46 -13.73 -26.77
C ALA A 191 -17.75 -12.23 -26.77
N GLN A 192 -16.93 -11.43 -27.46
CA GLN A 192 -17.17 -9.99 -27.63
C GLN A 192 -18.49 -9.73 -28.37
N ARG A 193 -18.75 -10.46 -29.44
CA ARG A 193 -20.02 -10.40 -30.17
C ARG A 193 -21.21 -10.75 -29.28
N THR A 194 -21.12 -11.84 -28.51
CA THR A 194 -22.20 -12.26 -27.61
C THR A 194 -22.45 -11.21 -26.51
N ALA A 195 -21.42 -10.54 -26.00
CA ALA A 195 -21.60 -9.46 -25.03
C ALA A 195 -22.32 -8.22 -25.60
N LEU A 196 -22.18 -7.95 -26.91
CA LEU A 196 -22.95 -6.91 -27.59
C LEU A 196 -24.44 -7.27 -27.70
N GLU A 197 -24.74 -8.57 -27.84
CA GLU A 197 -26.10 -9.10 -27.96
C GLU A 197 -26.77 -9.30 -26.59
N ASP A 198 -25.99 -9.61 -25.54
CA ASP A 198 -26.44 -9.79 -24.15
C ASP A 198 -25.67 -8.88 -23.17
N PRO A 199 -26.21 -7.69 -22.85
CA PRO A 199 -25.62 -6.77 -21.88
C PRO A 199 -25.60 -7.27 -20.44
N THR A 200 -26.21 -8.43 -20.14
CA THR A 200 -26.23 -9.01 -18.79
C THR A 200 -25.08 -9.99 -18.55
N LEU A 201 -24.26 -10.22 -19.56
CA LEU A 201 -23.20 -11.22 -19.53
C LEU A 201 -22.10 -10.84 -18.53
N THR A 202 -21.71 -11.79 -17.68
CA THR A 202 -20.73 -11.57 -16.61
C THR A 202 -19.92 -12.83 -16.31
N ILE A 203 -18.75 -12.65 -15.68
CA ILE A 203 -17.94 -13.73 -15.14
C ILE A 203 -17.39 -13.34 -13.77
N THR A 204 -17.53 -14.23 -12.78
CA THR A 204 -16.97 -13.99 -11.45
C THR A 204 -15.46 -14.27 -11.45
N GLY A 205 -14.71 -13.54 -10.62
CA GLY A 205 -13.28 -13.80 -10.49
C GLY A 205 -12.93 -15.18 -9.93
N SER A 206 -13.83 -15.85 -9.20
CA SER A 206 -13.62 -17.26 -8.80
C SER A 206 -13.70 -18.17 -10.02
N ARG A 207 -14.78 -18.00 -10.81
CA ARG A 207 -15.00 -18.80 -12.01
C ARG A 207 -13.89 -18.62 -13.04
N TYR A 208 -13.40 -17.39 -13.21
CA TYR A 208 -12.22 -17.12 -14.03
C TYR A 208 -11.00 -17.96 -13.61
N ASN A 209 -10.70 -18.02 -12.30
CA ASN A 209 -9.55 -18.78 -11.81
C ASN A 209 -9.74 -20.29 -11.98
N GLU A 210 -10.96 -20.81 -11.80
CA GLU A 210 -11.30 -22.21 -12.03
C GLU A 210 -11.07 -22.58 -13.50
N LEU A 211 -11.67 -21.82 -14.43
CA LEU A 211 -11.52 -22.02 -15.87
C LEU A 211 -10.08 -21.89 -16.32
N ARG A 212 -9.33 -20.95 -15.73
CA ARG A 212 -7.89 -20.82 -15.98
C ARG A 212 -7.14 -22.09 -15.58
N ALA A 213 -7.44 -22.66 -14.41
CA ALA A 213 -6.77 -23.88 -13.95
C ALA A 213 -7.10 -25.06 -14.87
N GLU A 214 -8.37 -25.22 -15.26
CA GLU A 214 -8.83 -26.23 -16.23
C GLU A 214 -8.09 -26.10 -17.57
N LEU A 215 -7.95 -24.87 -18.08
CA LEU A 215 -7.24 -24.59 -19.33
C LEU A 215 -5.75 -24.92 -19.26
N LEU A 216 -5.06 -24.53 -18.18
CA LEU A 216 -3.63 -24.80 -18.01
C LEU A 216 -3.34 -26.31 -17.93
N GLU A 217 -4.21 -27.06 -17.24
CA GLU A 217 -4.15 -28.52 -17.20
C GLU A 217 -4.38 -29.12 -18.60
N ALA A 218 -5.41 -28.65 -19.32
CA ALA A 218 -5.75 -29.15 -20.65
C ALA A 218 -4.66 -28.89 -21.71
N MET A 219 -4.00 -27.72 -21.65
CA MET A 219 -2.92 -27.36 -22.58
C MET A 219 -1.57 -27.97 -22.17
N GLY A 220 -1.48 -28.71 -21.06
CA GLY A 220 -0.23 -29.27 -20.57
C GLY A 220 0.82 -28.21 -20.20
N LEU A 221 0.40 -26.95 -20.08
CA LEU A 221 1.23 -25.81 -19.71
C LEU A 221 1.47 -25.85 -18.20
N LYS A 222 2.32 -26.77 -17.76
CA LYS A 222 2.89 -26.67 -16.41
C LYS A 222 3.63 -25.35 -16.36
N SER A 223 3.28 -24.47 -15.42
CA SER A 223 4.08 -23.29 -15.06
C SER A 223 5.51 -23.74 -14.78
N ALA A 224 6.35 -23.78 -15.80
CA ALA A 224 7.77 -24.01 -15.65
C ALA A 224 8.30 -22.90 -14.75
N LYS A 225 9.27 -23.21 -13.89
CA LYS A 225 9.79 -22.29 -12.88
C LYS A 225 10.26 -21.00 -13.58
N GLY A 226 9.48 -19.93 -13.49
CA GLY A 226 9.75 -18.62 -14.12
C GLY A 226 8.88 -18.24 -15.32
N ALA A 227 8.12 -19.15 -15.93
CA ALA A 227 7.16 -18.83 -16.99
C ALA A 227 5.84 -18.34 -16.38
N LYS A 228 5.29 -17.23 -16.90
CA LYS A 228 3.97 -16.71 -16.55
C LYS A 228 3.00 -17.09 -17.68
N PRO A 229 2.33 -18.26 -17.62
CA PRO A 229 1.51 -18.71 -18.74
C PRO A 229 0.26 -17.84 -18.88
N TRP A 230 -0.10 -17.50 -20.12
CA TRP A 230 -1.38 -16.86 -20.44
C TRP A 230 -2.52 -17.89 -20.33
N PRO A 231 -3.77 -17.51 -19.97
CA PRO A 231 -4.25 -16.19 -19.53
C PRO A 231 -3.59 -15.68 -18.25
N PRO A 232 -3.61 -14.39 -17.89
CA PRO A 232 -2.99 -13.95 -16.63
C PRO A 232 -3.80 -14.37 -15.39
N THR A 233 -3.25 -14.26 -14.18
CA THR A 233 -4.02 -14.55 -12.96
C THR A 233 -5.03 -13.46 -12.65
N ARG A 234 -6.11 -13.79 -11.91
CA ARG A 234 -7.03 -12.76 -11.38
C ARG A 234 -6.30 -11.66 -10.59
N GLN A 235 -5.26 -12.01 -9.83
CA GLN A 235 -4.51 -11.03 -9.05
C GLN A 235 -3.82 -10.00 -9.95
N THR A 236 -3.31 -10.44 -11.11
CA THR A 236 -2.71 -9.55 -12.12
C THR A 236 -3.76 -8.57 -12.67
N ILE A 237 -4.93 -9.08 -13.05
CA ILE A 237 -6.04 -8.25 -13.57
C ILE A 237 -6.51 -7.25 -12.49
N MET A 238 -6.73 -7.71 -11.26
CA MET A 238 -7.15 -6.83 -10.16
C MET A 238 -6.13 -5.75 -9.81
N LYS A 239 -4.83 -6.03 -9.94
CA LYS A 239 -3.77 -5.04 -9.71
C LYS A 239 -3.79 -3.95 -10.79
N ARG A 240 -4.09 -4.31 -12.04
CA ARG A 240 -4.06 -3.41 -13.20
C ARG A 240 -5.29 -2.50 -13.30
N TYR A 241 -6.47 -3.03 -12.94
CA TYR A 241 -7.74 -2.30 -13.04
C TYR A 241 -8.26 -1.82 -11.68
N GLU A 242 -7.48 -1.91 -10.61
CA GLU A 242 -7.88 -1.54 -9.24
C GLU A 242 -9.11 -2.32 -8.70
N GLY A 243 -9.46 -3.42 -9.34
CA GLY A 243 -10.54 -4.32 -8.95
C GLY A 243 -11.03 -5.21 -10.09
N TRP A 244 -11.81 -6.24 -9.74
CA TRP A 244 -12.37 -7.17 -10.73
C TRP A 244 -13.57 -6.55 -11.45
N ASN A 245 -14.44 -5.86 -10.72
CA ASN A 245 -15.60 -5.21 -11.31
C ASN A 245 -15.20 -4.06 -12.23
N ASP A 246 -14.15 -3.31 -11.85
CA ASP A 246 -13.62 -2.22 -12.67
C ASP A 246 -13.03 -2.77 -14.00
N ALA A 247 -12.44 -3.97 -13.99
CA ALA A 247 -12.02 -4.66 -15.21
C ALA A 247 -13.20 -5.14 -16.08
N LEU A 248 -14.27 -5.66 -15.47
CA LEU A 248 -15.47 -6.05 -16.23
C LEU A 248 -16.17 -4.84 -16.83
N GLU A 249 -16.23 -3.73 -16.09
CA GLU A 249 -16.82 -2.47 -16.54
C GLU A 249 -16.04 -1.88 -17.73
N SER A 250 -14.71 -1.89 -17.69
CA SER A 250 -13.90 -1.44 -18.83
C SER A 250 -14.10 -2.27 -20.09
N MET A 251 -14.50 -3.54 -19.93
CA MET A 251 -14.81 -4.46 -21.03
C MET A 251 -16.29 -4.41 -21.47
N GLY A 252 -17.12 -3.58 -20.83
CA GLY A 252 -18.56 -3.52 -21.12
C GLY A 252 -19.36 -4.75 -20.68
N LEU A 253 -18.81 -5.56 -19.76
CA LEU A 253 -19.49 -6.72 -19.19
C LEU A 253 -20.31 -6.32 -17.96
N ALA A 254 -21.39 -7.06 -17.70
CA ALA A 254 -22.20 -6.85 -16.50
C ALA A 254 -21.39 -7.16 -15.24
N LEU A 255 -21.67 -6.40 -14.19
CA LEU A 255 -21.04 -6.61 -12.89
C LEU A 255 -21.73 -7.78 -12.18
N ALA A 256 -20.94 -8.75 -11.70
CA ALA A 256 -21.48 -9.84 -10.91
C ALA A 256 -22.11 -9.30 -9.61
N THR A 257 -23.44 -9.17 -9.60
CA THR A 257 -24.26 -8.72 -8.46
C THR A 257 -24.13 -9.62 -7.22
N LYS A 258 -23.51 -10.79 -7.37
CA LYS A 258 -23.23 -11.76 -6.28
C LYS A 258 -21.86 -11.59 -5.63
N GLY A 259 -21.06 -10.61 -6.06
CA GLY A 259 -19.88 -10.13 -5.35
C GLY A 259 -20.25 -8.93 -4.48
N ARG A 260 -19.76 -8.91 -3.23
CA ARG A 260 -19.94 -7.78 -2.29
C ARG A 260 -19.74 -6.47 -3.04
N GLN A 261 -20.77 -5.61 -3.05
CA GLN A 261 -20.64 -4.23 -3.53
C GLN A 261 -19.33 -3.65 -2.97
N LYS A 262 -18.51 -3.05 -3.83
CA LYS A 262 -17.38 -2.22 -3.41
C LYS A 262 -18.00 -1.14 -2.51
N GLY A 263 -17.86 -1.31 -1.19
CA GLY A 263 -18.58 -0.50 -0.21
C GLY A 263 -19.92 -1.05 0.31
N LEU A 264 -20.11 -2.36 0.49
CA LEU A 264 -21.08 -2.82 1.49
C LEU A 264 -20.55 -2.45 2.89
N LEU A 265 -20.76 -1.19 3.21
CA LEU A 265 -20.96 -0.63 4.53
C LEU A 265 -21.88 -1.60 5.28
N ILE A 266 -21.29 -2.52 6.07
CA ILE A 266 -22.07 -3.41 6.96
C ILE A 266 -22.91 -2.57 7.94
N PHE A 267 -22.48 -1.33 8.16
CA PHE A 267 -23.09 -0.31 8.99
C PHE A 267 -23.46 0.87 8.10
N SER A 268 -24.64 1.45 8.25
CA SER A 268 -24.99 2.68 7.51
C SER A 268 -24.01 3.82 7.82
N GLU A 269 -24.06 4.92 7.07
CA GLU A 269 -23.25 6.12 7.37
C GLU A 269 -23.41 6.57 8.82
N GLU A 270 -24.64 6.49 9.34
CA GLU A 270 -24.98 6.74 10.74
C GLU A 270 -24.33 5.71 11.68
N GLY A 271 -24.26 4.44 11.28
CA GLY A 271 -23.58 3.39 12.04
C GLY A 271 -22.06 3.59 12.13
N TYR A 272 -21.44 4.19 11.11
CA TYR A 272 -20.03 4.59 11.15
C TYR A 272 -19.81 5.80 12.07
N ALA A 273 -20.67 6.81 11.99
CA ALA A 273 -20.61 7.98 12.86
C ALA A 273 -20.86 7.61 14.33
N GLN A 274 -21.89 6.80 14.61
CA GLN A 274 -22.26 6.37 15.95
C GLN A 274 -21.15 5.54 16.62
N ALA A 275 -20.48 4.66 15.86
CA ALA A 275 -19.37 3.88 16.41
C ALA A 275 -18.18 4.74 16.85
N ILE A 276 -17.95 5.90 16.20
CA ILE A 276 -16.91 6.85 16.61
C ILE A 276 -17.37 7.64 17.83
N VAL A 277 -18.63 8.08 17.87
CA VAL A 277 -19.22 8.79 19.02
C VAL A 277 -19.24 7.94 20.28
N ASP A 278 -19.65 6.67 20.17
CA ASP A 278 -19.69 5.71 21.27
C ASP A 278 -18.28 5.44 21.81
N PHE A 279 -17.30 5.32 20.90
CA PHE A 279 -15.91 5.16 21.29
C PHE A 279 -15.34 6.40 21.98
N ILE A 280 -15.60 7.61 21.47
CA ILE A 280 -15.14 8.86 22.09
C ILE A 280 -15.71 8.97 23.51
N SER A 281 -17.00 8.65 23.69
CA SER A 281 -17.67 8.62 25.00
C SER A 281 -17.06 7.57 25.93
N ALA A 282 -16.79 6.36 25.44
CA ALA A 282 -16.15 5.31 26.23
C ALA A 282 -14.69 5.65 26.60
N ALA A 283 -13.97 6.30 25.70
CA ALA A 283 -12.60 6.75 25.88
C ALA A 283 -12.53 7.89 26.91
N SER A 284 -13.49 8.83 26.93
CA SER A 284 -13.56 9.89 27.93
C SER A 284 -13.88 9.36 29.33
N VAL A 285 -14.79 8.39 29.44
CA VAL A 285 -15.11 7.73 30.73
C VAL A 285 -13.91 6.93 31.27
N SER A 286 -13.13 6.33 30.37
CA SER A 286 -11.98 5.50 30.73
C SER A 286 -10.65 6.29 30.82
N SER A 287 -10.66 7.60 30.58
CA SER A 287 -9.46 8.46 30.47
C SER A 287 -8.40 7.93 29.49
N ILE A 288 -8.83 7.32 28.38
CA ILE A 288 -7.97 6.78 27.32
C ILE A 288 -7.94 7.76 26.15
N GLU A 289 -6.76 8.01 25.57
CA GLU A 289 -6.66 8.82 24.37
C GLU A 289 -7.32 8.13 23.16
N PRO A 290 -8.15 8.83 22.36
CA PRO A 290 -8.88 8.27 21.22
C PRO A 290 -7.96 8.06 20.00
N THR A 291 -7.09 7.08 20.12
CA THR A 291 -6.15 6.65 19.07
C THR A 291 -6.72 5.50 18.25
N PHE A 292 -6.13 5.26 17.07
CA PHE A 292 -6.47 4.13 16.21
C PHE A 292 -6.30 2.77 16.93
N ALA A 293 -5.28 2.66 17.79
CA ALA A 293 -5.00 1.43 18.53
C ALA A 293 -6.03 1.19 19.64
N SER A 294 -6.42 2.23 20.39
CA SER A 294 -7.45 2.11 21.44
C SER A 294 -8.83 1.83 20.86
N TYR A 295 -9.18 2.35 19.68
CA TYR A 295 -10.40 1.96 18.96
C TYR A 295 -10.41 0.48 18.60
N GLY A 296 -9.30 -0.05 18.10
CA GLY A 296 -9.17 -1.47 17.78
C GLY A 296 -9.29 -2.39 18.99
N GLN A 297 -8.86 -1.94 20.17
CA GLN A 297 -9.05 -2.68 21.43
C GLN A 297 -10.50 -2.61 21.92
N TRP A 298 -11.14 -1.44 21.83
CA TRP A 298 -12.54 -1.26 22.21
C TRP A 298 -13.50 -2.06 21.31
N VAL A 299 -13.27 -2.10 20.00
CA VAL A 299 -14.06 -2.95 19.08
C VAL A 299 -13.93 -4.44 19.42
N LYS A 300 -12.75 -4.88 19.90
CA LYS A 300 -12.56 -6.26 20.37
C LYS A 300 -13.35 -6.54 21.65
N SER A 301 -13.34 -5.63 22.63
CA SER A 301 -14.14 -5.80 23.85
C SER A 301 -15.66 -5.80 23.56
N GLU A 302 -16.12 -4.93 22.67
CA GLU A 302 -17.52 -4.89 22.23
C GLU A 302 -17.93 -6.17 21.49
N SER A 303 -17.03 -6.73 20.67
CA SER A 303 -17.30 -7.97 19.93
C SER A 303 -17.48 -9.19 20.86
N VAL A 304 -16.79 -9.20 22.00
CA VAL A 304 -16.94 -10.24 23.05
C VAL A 304 -18.31 -10.12 23.71
N LEU A 305 -18.88 -8.92 23.79
CA LEU A 305 -20.23 -8.65 24.28
C LEU A 305 -21.32 -8.86 23.20
N GLY A 306 -20.94 -9.37 22.02
CA GLY A 306 -21.86 -9.61 20.91
C GLY A 306 -22.25 -8.35 20.12
N ILE A 307 -21.70 -7.18 20.48
CA ILE A 307 -21.97 -5.92 19.80
C ILE A 307 -21.05 -5.81 18.58
N ARG A 308 -21.65 -5.78 17.39
CA ARG A 308 -20.89 -5.62 16.14
C ARG A 308 -20.61 -4.14 15.88
N ARG A 309 -19.34 -3.78 15.70
CA ARG A 309 -18.87 -2.43 15.36
C ARG A 309 -17.99 -2.45 14.10
N PRO A 310 -17.92 -1.34 13.34
CA PRO A 310 -16.97 -1.20 12.23
C PRO A 310 -15.53 -1.48 12.68
N SER A 311 -14.75 -2.19 11.87
CA SER A 311 -13.34 -2.40 12.18
C SER A 311 -12.53 -1.11 12.00
N PRO A 312 -11.36 -0.96 12.66
CA PRO A 312 -10.48 0.19 12.47
C PRO A 312 -10.08 0.41 11.00
N ALA A 313 -9.85 -0.69 10.26
CA ALA A 313 -9.56 -0.64 8.83
C ALA A 313 -10.78 -0.17 8.00
N ALA A 314 -12.00 -0.58 8.40
CA ALA A 314 -13.23 -0.13 7.73
C ALA A 314 -13.48 1.38 7.94
N ILE A 315 -13.23 1.90 9.15
CA ILE A 315 -13.33 3.34 9.46
C ILE A 315 -12.31 4.15 8.65
N ARG A 316 -11.06 3.67 8.57
CA ARG A 316 -10.00 4.31 7.77
C ARG A 316 -10.35 4.35 6.28
N ASN A 317 -10.86 3.25 5.73
CA ASN A 317 -11.23 3.17 4.33
C ASN A 317 -12.46 4.03 3.99
N TYR A 318 -13.42 4.16 4.92
CA TYR A 318 -14.60 5.00 4.71
C TYR A 318 -14.30 6.50 4.77
N TYR A 319 -13.51 6.95 5.76
CA TYR A 319 -13.23 8.38 5.98
C TYR A 319 -11.92 8.86 5.33
N GLY A 320 -11.16 8.00 4.66
CA GLY A 320 -9.85 8.34 4.08
C GLY A 320 -8.75 8.59 5.11
N GLY A 321 -8.97 8.25 6.38
CA GLY A 321 -8.01 8.45 7.48
C GLY A 321 -8.66 8.53 8.86
N TRP A 322 -7.93 8.10 9.90
CA TRP A 322 -8.41 8.11 11.30
C TRP A 322 -8.69 9.53 11.82
N LEU A 323 -7.78 10.46 11.55
CA LEU A 323 -7.95 11.87 11.94
C LEU A 323 -9.12 12.52 11.21
N THR A 324 -9.40 12.12 9.97
CA THR A 324 -10.56 12.58 9.20
C THR A 324 -11.87 12.03 9.79
N ALA A 325 -11.85 10.78 10.25
CA ALA A 325 -12.98 10.15 10.93
C ALA A 325 -13.36 10.88 12.23
N LEU A 326 -12.36 11.20 13.09
CA LEU A 326 -12.57 11.97 14.33
C LEU A 326 -13.07 13.40 14.09
N ARG A 327 -12.71 14.02 12.96
CA ARG A 327 -13.17 15.38 12.59
C ARG A 327 -14.59 15.40 12.02
N LYS A 328 -14.97 14.35 11.29
CA LYS A 328 -16.28 14.22 10.63
C LYS A 328 -17.35 13.61 11.55
N ALA A 329 -16.96 12.91 12.60
CA ALA A 329 -17.91 12.50 13.64
C ALA A 329 -18.49 13.74 14.33
N PRO A 330 -19.82 13.84 14.50
CA PRO A 330 -20.43 14.98 15.18
C PRO A 330 -19.83 15.09 16.58
N ARG A 331 -19.19 16.24 16.87
CA ARG A 331 -18.76 16.57 18.23
C ARG A 331 -20.00 16.79 19.07
N LEU A 332 -20.53 15.73 19.68
CA LEU A 332 -21.27 15.91 20.91
C LEU A 332 -20.25 16.35 21.95
N VAL A 333 -20.11 17.67 22.07
CA VAL A 333 -19.66 18.26 23.32
C VAL A 333 -20.58 17.65 24.39
N PRO A 334 -20.07 16.96 25.42
CA PRO A 334 -20.90 16.70 26.57
C PRO A 334 -21.23 18.09 27.11
N THR A 335 -22.43 18.58 26.79
CA THR A 335 -23.06 19.62 27.59
C THR A 335 -23.21 18.98 28.96
N PHE A 336 -22.21 19.19 29.81
CA PHE A 336 -22.39 19.06 31.23
C PHE A 336 -23.46 20.10 31.57
N ALA A 337 -24.72 19.66 31.50
CA ALA A 337 -25.78 20.31 32.21
C ALA A 337 -25.37 20.22 33.69
N LEU A 338 -24.76 21.29 34.19
CA LEU A 338 -24.72 21.58 35.61
C LEU A 338 -26.16 21.90 36.02
N GLU A 339 -27.02 20.89 36.03
CA GLU A 339 -28.23 20.95 36.85
C GLU A 339 -27.84 20.46 38.24
N SER A 340 -27.46 21.45 39.04
CA SER A 340 -27.41 21.38 40.48
C SER A 340 -28.80 20.97 41.01
N PRO A 341 -28.93 19.96 41.89
CA PRO A 341 -30.18 19.61 42.52
C PRO A 341 -30.35 20.42 43.81
N ALA A 342 -31.02 21.57 43.72
CA ALA A 342 -31.64 22.24 44.87
C ALA A 342 -32.52 23.39 44.37
N ASP A 343 -33.83 23.20 44.27
CA ASP A 343 -34.73 23.54 45.38
C ASP A 343 -36.19 23.26 45.00
N THR A 344 -36.93 22.80 45.98
CA THR A 344 -38.36 22.46 45.96
C THR A 344 -39.30 23.61 45.53
N PRO A 345 -40.53 23.29 45.08
CA PRO A 345 -41.44 24.23 44.43
C PRO A 345 -42.15 25.12 45.46
N ASN A 346 -42.15 26.43 45.20
CA ASN A 346 -42.99 27.39 45.93
C ASN A 346 -43.93 28.09 44.94
N THR A 347 -45.17 27.59 44.90
CA THR A 347 -46.36 28.36 45.29
C THR A 347 -46.83 29.51 44.38
N LEU A 348 -48.09 29.35 43.94
CA LEU A 348 -49.09 30.36 43.51
C LEU A 348 -48.78 31.05 42.18
N ALA A 349 -49.74 31.47 41.38
CA ALA A 349 -51.19 31.35 41.28
C ALA A 349 -51.53 32.09 39.96
N GLU A 350 -52.73 31.81 39.42
CA GLU A 350 -53.46 32.76 38.55
C GLU A 350 -52.79 33.08 37.18
N ASN A 351 -53.48 33.29 36.07
CA ASN A 351 -54.87 33.56 35.81
C ASN A 351 -55.10 33.27 34.32
N GLU A 352 -56.34 32.87 34.01
CA GLU A 352 -57.16 33.44 32.93
C GLU A 352 -56.41 34.00 31.69
N THR A 353 -56.69 33.58 30.47
CA THR A 353 -57.96 33.83 29.77
C THR A 353 -57.82 33.39 28.31
N ARG A 354 -58.94 32.89 27.74
CA ARG A 354 -59.45 33.15 26.37
C ARG A 354 -58.60 32.70 25.17
N THR A 355 -59.14 32.29 24.03
CA THR A 355 -60.49 32.12 23.51
C THR A 355 -60.32 31.36 22.19
N THR A 356 -61.31 30.51 21.95
CA THR A 356 -61.79 29.86 20.72
C THR A 356 -61.50 30.46 19.33
N CYS A 357 -61.77 29.59 18.35
CA CYS A 357 -61.94 29.75 16.90
C CYS A 357 -60.68 29.35 16.09
N GLN A 358 -60.75 28.51 15.05
CA GLN A 358 -61.83 28.29 14.10
C GLN A 358 -61.54 27.06 13.21
N THR A 359 -62.59 26.30 12.87
CA THR A 359 -62.89 25.57 11.60
C THR A 359 -61.73 24.90 10.82
N ALA A 360 -61.83 23.65 10.38
CA ALA A 360 -62.98 22.89 9.87
C ALA A 360 -62.78 21.38 10.05
#